data_AF-A0AAD7GDB7-F1
#
_entry.id   AF-A0AAD7GDB7-F1
#
_cell.length_a   1.000
_cell.length_b   1.000
_cell.length_c   1.000
_cell.angle_alpha   90.00
_cell.angle_beta   90.00
_cell.angle_gamma   90.00
#
_symmetry.space_group_name_H-M   'P 1'
#
loop_
_entity.id
_entity.type
_entity.pdbx_description
1 polymer ?
#
loop_
_entity_poly.entity_id
_entity_poly.type
_entity_poly.pdbx_seq_one_letter_code
_entity_poly.pdbx_strand_id
1 'polypeptide(L)'
;MPGPNSTSAGQASFPRTNNSSASTPATANVPSTQPRLRAKRRNVWDKADEILLTIGKEFNSFAHFLEVIFYNRISGVPDPRTTRNVRAVAAFLGGETNVTMATIINLLYNHPQSRPERDSPDFLLYFPPPDISSPRDINCARPALSTWALQIVGPELRRQTWDLTQNDPTDPTDTTQLRASTNGRAKNIRLATWDAFGRVSIPRIASTYKRRDSGLWYVTECCGAPTMNGVTVLRKRRPHNAVQVGAISCLTLSRNRYASGYLALPLAVWQFACRTHIDEKRVFSRFGFTVHDTTARACLDSLTESSMSDLRASVAEGIVNGTMYWQLVLDNVQEYCRQRDHRLGREDVLKVGTAATAILLEDFCLHLAPSRAVPSTFSDLLALDRKRASLPVSLTARAIWPIVAAFCAAYPASAFRSRSARD
;
A
#
# COMPACT_ATOMS: atom_id res chain seq x y z
N MET A 1 41.04 -17.73 6.23
CA MET A 1 40.38 -19.00 5.85
C MET A 1 39.31 -18.68 4.82
N PRO A 2 39.23 -19.39 3.69
CA PRO A 2 39.10 -18.78 2.36
C PRO A 2 37.66 -18.66 1.82
N GLY A 3 37.42 -17.58 1.05
CA GLY A 3 36.79 -17.54 -0.28
C GLY A 3 35.28 -17.84 -0.46
N PRO A 4 34.49 -16.91 -1.04
CA PRO A 4 33.15 -17.22 -1.55
C PRO A 4 33.21 -17.83 -2.96
N ASN A 5 32.52 -18.96 -3.16
CA ASN A 5 32.38 -19.61 -4.47
C ASN A 5 31.39 -18.83 -5.36
N SER A 6 31.94 -18.19 -6.38
CA SER A 6 31.23 -17.71 -7.57
C SER A 6 31.10 -18.85 -8.59
N THR A 7 29.90 -19.41 -8.75
CA THR A 7 29.62 -20.35 -9.85
C THR A 7 29.07 -19.58 -11.05
N SER A 8 29.93 -19.39 -12.03
CA SER A 8 29.61 -18.96 -13.39
C SER A 8 28.78 -20.01 -14.11
N ALA A 9 27.54 -19.68 -14.49
CA ALA A 9 26.76 -20.51 -15.39
C ALA A 9 27.29 -20.32 -16.84
N GLY A 10 27.83 -21.41 -17.39
CA GLY A 10 28.42 -21.46 -18.72
C GLY A 10 27.39 -21.23 -19.83
N GLN A 11 27.79 -20.42 -20.81
CA GLN A 11 27.19 -20.35 -22.12
C GLN A 11 27.35 -21.71 -22.82
N ALA A 12 26.26 -22.47 -22.93
CA ALA A 12 26.20 -23.61 -23.83
C ALA A 12 26.06 -23.10 -25.26
N SER A 13 27.16 -23.15 -26.01
CA SER A 13 27.21 -22.97 -27.45
C SER A 13 26.68 -24.23 -28.14
N PHE A 14 25.56 -24.11 -28.87
CA PHE A 14 25.05 -25.20 -29.68
C PHE A 14 25.79 -25.27 -31.03
N PRO A 15 26.05 -26.49 -31.55
CA PRO A 15 26.85 -26.68 -32.76
C PRO A 15 26.10 -26.22 -34.02
N ARG A 16 26.79 -25.40 -34.83
CA ARG A 16 26.43 -25.15 -36.23
C ARG A 16 26.58 -26.44 -37.02
N THR A 17 25.47 -27.00 -37.49
CA THR A 17 25.48 -28.04 -38.52
C THR A 17 25.85 -27.42 -39.86
N ASN A 18 27.06 -27.74 -40.33
CA ASN A 18 27.48 -27.53 -41.72
C ASN A 18 26.70 -28.52 -42.61
N ASN A 19 25.67 -28.04 -43.29
CA ASN A 19 25.07 -28.78 -44.39
C ASN A 19 25.98 -28.66 -45.63
N SER A 20 26.85 -29.66 -45.80
CA SER A 20 27.49 -29.98 -47.06
C SER A 20 26.44 -30.54 -48.03
N SER A 21 25.90 -29.68 -48.88
CA SER A 21 25.09 -30.07 -50.03
C SER A 21 25.99 -30.72 -51.09
N ALA A 22 25.75 -32.01 -51.33
CA ALA A 22 26.31 -32.76 -52.45
C ALA A 22 26.01 -32.07 -53.79
N SER A 23 27.05 -31.97 -54.61
CA SER A 23 27.04 -31.45 -55.97
C SER A 23 26.32 -32.39 -56.93
N THR A 24 25.14 -31.99 -57.40
CA THR A 24 24.48 -32.57 -58.59
C THR A 24 25.02 -31.87 -59.85
N PRO A 25 25.37 -32.60 -60.92
CA PRO A 25 26.01 -32.00 -62.09
C PRO A 25 25.07 -31.05 -62.85
N ALA A 26 25.65 -29.92 -63.24
CA ALA A 26 25.01 -28.85 -63.99
C ALA A 26 24.56 -29.33 -65.38
N THR A 27 23.25 -29.42 -65.59
CA THR A 27 22.67 -29.39 -66.93
C THR A 27 22.53 -27.96 -67.41
N ALA A 28 23.20 -27.70 -68.54
CA ALA A 28 23.29 -26.49 -69.33
C ALA A 28 22.19 -25.42 -69.12
N ASN A 29 22.64 -24.24 -68.70
CA ASN A 29 21.90 -22.99 -68.75
C ASN A 29 21.51 -22.65 -70.19
N VAL A 30 20.22 -22.74 -70.51
CA VAL A 30 19.63 -21.93 -71.59
C VAL A 30 19.44 -20.52 -71.02
N PRO A 31 20.04 -19.46 -71.60
CA PRO A 31 19.79 -18.10 -71.16
C PRO A 31 18.36 -17.71 -71.56
N SER A 32 17.42 -17.83 -70.62
CA SER A 32 16.09 -17.26 -70.76
C SER A 32 16.20 -15.74 -70.72
N THR A 33 16.17 -15.11 -71.89
CA THR A 33 16.12 -13.66 -72.12
C THR A 33 14.73 -13.06 -71.89
N GLN A 34 13.81 -13.79 -71.25
CA GLN A 34 12.54 -13.21 -70.85
C GLN A 34 12.70 -12.45 -69.54
N PRO A 35 12.37 -11.14 -69.48
CA PRO A 35 12.33 -10.43 -68.20
C PRO A 35 11.33 -11.17 -67.31
N ARG A 36 11.80 -11.70 -66.17
CA ARG A 36 10.93 -12.28 -65.14
C ARG A 36 9.90 -11.22 -64.76
N LEU A 37 8.71 -11.31 -65.33
CA LEU A 37 7.55 -10.51 -64.96
C LEU A 37 7.36 -10.71 -63.46
N ARG A 38 7.79 -9.72 -62.66
CA ARG A 38 7.58 -9.75 -61.21
C ARG A 38 6.09 -9.83 -60.99
N ALA A 39 5.64 -10.94 -60.38
CA ALA A 39 4.26 -11.07 -59.95
C ALA A 39 3.87 -9.81 -59.18
N LYS A 40 2.71 -9.24 -59.54
CA LYS A 40 2.18 -8.03 -58.92
C LYS A 40 2.20 -8.20 -57.40
N ARG A 41 2.84 -7.27 -56.70
CA ARG A 41 2.92 -7.31 -55.23
C ARG A 41 1.49 -7.31 -54.68
N ARG A 42 1.06 -8.44 -54.12
CA ARG A 42 -0.26 -8.58 -53.50
C ARG A 42 -0.39 -7.60 -52.33
N ASN A 43 -1.55 -6.96 -52.24
CA ASN A 43 -1.90 -6.11 -51.11
C ASN A 43 -1.98 -6.95 -49.83
N VAL A 44 -1.76 -6.33 -48.67
CA VAL A 44 -1.85 -7.02 -47.37
C VAL A 44 -3.28 -7.50 -47.13
N TRP A 45 -4.29 -6.72 -47.56
CA TRP A 45 -5.70 -7.07 -47.43
C TRP A 45 -6.09 -8.26 -48.29
N ASP A 46 -5.66 -8.33 -49.55
CA ASP A 46 -5.91 -9.47 -50.44
C ASP A 46 -5.32 -10.77 -49.86
N LYS A 47 -4.14 -10.68 -49.22
CA LYS A 47 -3.52 -11.82 -48.54
C LYS A 47 -4.33 -12.24 -47.31
N ALA A 48 -4.85 -11.29 -46.54
CA ALA A 48 -5.69 -11.59 -45.38
C ALA A 48 -7.00 -12.26 -45.81
N ASP A 49 -7.63 -11.78 -46.88
CA ASP A 49 -8.86 -12.35 -47.43
C ASP A 49 -8.65 -13.79 -47.93
N GLU A 50 -7.56 -14.05 -48.66
CA GLU A 50 -7.17 -15.41 -49.09
C GLU A 50 -6.99 -16.36 -47.88
N ILE A 51 -6.35 -15.89 -46.81
CA ILE A 51 -6.19 -16.66 -45.58
C ILE A 51 -7.54 -16.90 -44.89
N LEU A 52 -8.41 -15.89 -44.81
CA LEU A 52 -9.75 -16.03 -44.21
C LEU A 52 -10.61 -17.02 -45.00
N LEU A 53 -10.50 -17.04 -46.34
CA LEU A 53 -11.16 -18.04 -47.17
C LEU A 53 -10.64 -19.45 -46.90
N THR A 54 -9.33 -19.64 -46.72
CA THR A 54 -8.77 -20.94 -46.32
C THR A 54 -9.26 -21.33 -44.93
N ILE A 55 -9.28 -20.39 -43.98
CA ILE A 55 -9.79 -20.64 -42.63
C ILE A 55 -11.26 -21.06 -42.70
N GLY A 56 -12.11 -20.38 -43.46
CA GLY A 56 -13.52 -20.74 -43.59
C GLY A 56 -13.79 -22.08 -44.30
N LYS A 57 -12.83 -22.58 -45.08
CA LYS A 57 -12.92 -23.92 -45.71
C LYS A 57 -12.51 -25.04 -44.76
N GLU A 58 -11.43 -24.83 -44.02
CA GLU A 58 -10.81 -25.87 -43.17
C GLU A 58 -11.30 -25.82 -41.71
N PHE A 59 -11.89 -24.70 -41.29
CA PHE A 59 -12.38 -24.47 -39.94
C PHE A 59 -13.78 -23.84 -39.98
N ASN A 60 -14.63 -24.20 -39.00
CA ASN A 60 -15.99 -23.65 -38.88
C ASN A 60 -16.06 -22.13 -38.78
N SER A 61 -15.05 -21.49 -38.18
CA SER A 61 -14.98 -20.03 -38.01
C SER A 61 -13.56 -19.56 -37.71
N PHE A 62 -13.35 -18.25 -37.87
CA PHE A 62 -12.11 -17.61 -37.43
C PHE A 62 -11.86 -17.79 -35.93
N ALA A 63 -12.92 -17.74 -35.11
CA ALA A 63 -12.81 -17.96 -33.67
C ALA A 63 -12.34 -19.38 -33.33
N HIS A 64 -12.88 -20.40 -34.01
CA HIS A 64 -12.47 -21.79 -33.83
C HIS A 64 -11.00 -22.00 -34.27
N PHE A 65 -10.58 -21.37 -35.35
CA PHE A 65 -9.16 -21.38 -35.74
C PHE A 65 -8.25 -20.76 -34.66
N LEU A 66 -8.65 -19.63 -34.06
CA LEU A 66 -7.89 -19.01 -32.97
C LEU A 66 -7.85 -19.90 -31.71
N GLU A 67 -8.93 -20.59 -31.38
CA GLU A 67 -8.95 -21.54 -30.26
C GLU A 67 -7.93 -22.68 -30.47
N VAL A 68 -7.87 -23.24 -31.68
CA VAL A 68 -6.92 -24.31 -32.03
C VAL A 68 -5.47 -23.80 -32.02
N ILE A 69 -5.20 -22.60 -32.54
CA ILE A 69 -3.83 -22.07 -32.60
C ILE A 69 -3.31 -21.72 -31.20
N PHE A 70 -4.16 -21.12 -30.35
CA PHE A 70 -3.82 -20.74 -28.98
C PHE A 70 -4.09 -21.83 -27.94
N TYR A 71 -4.29 -23.08 -28.37
CA TYR A 71 -4.50 -24.22 -27.47
C TYR A 71 -3.44 -24.25 -26.36
N ASN A 72 -3.91 -24.17 -25.12
CA ASN A 72 -3.05 -24.27 -23.95
C ASN A 72 -2.91 -25.74 -23.55
N ARG A 73 -1.70 -26.26 -23.66
CA ARG A 73 -1.38 -27.67 -23.35
C ARG A 73 -1.72 -27.98 -21.89
N ILE A 74 -2.49 -29.05 -21.69
CA ILE A 74 -2.70 -29.62 -20.35
C ILE A 74 -1.43 -30.38 -19.94
N SER A 75 -0.94 -30.12 -18.73
CA SER A 75 0.25 -30.79 -18.20
C SER A 75 0.08 -32.32 -18.24
N GLY A 76 1.10 -33.03 -18.70
CA GLY A 76 1.10 -34.49 -18.81
C GLY A 76 0.57 -35.07 -20.13
N VAL A 77 -0.11 -34.28 -20.98
CA VAL A 77 -0.60 -34.74 -22.29
C VAL A 77 0.36 -34.31 -23.41
N PRO A 78 0.61 -35.10 -24.46
CA PRO A 78 1.37 -34.65 -25.63
C PRO A 78 0.71 -33.43 -26.30
N ASP A 79 1.50 -32.45 -26.75
CA ASP A 79 0.95 -31.29 -27.47
C ASP A 79 0.51 -31.73 -28.87
N PRO A 80 -0.77 -31.59 -29.25
CA PRO A 80 -1.25 -31.99 -30.58
C PRO A 80 -0.77 -31.07 -31.70
N ARG A 81 -0.20 -29.90 -31.38
CA ARG A 81 0.26 -28.92 -32.37
C ARG A 81 1.61 -29.31 -32.97
N THR A 82 1.81 -28.94 -34.22
CA THR A 82 3.11 -29.10 -34.89
C THR A 82 4.16 -28.15 -34.29
N THR A 83 5.44 -28.53 -34.38
CA THR A 83 6.56 -27.69 -33.89
C THR A 83 6.56 -26.29 -34.50
N ARG A 84 6.12 -26.14 -35.75
CA ARG A 84 6.01 -24.85 -36.42
C ARG A 84 4.96 -23.94 -35.76
N ASN A 85 3.79 -24.51 -35.42
CA ASN A 85 2.73 -23.78 -34.72
C ASN A 85 3.23 -23.31 -33.35
N VAL A 86 3.77 -24.24 -32.55
CA VAL A 86 4.28 -23.94 -31.20
C VAL A 86 5.33 -22.81 -31.25
N ARG A 87 6.29 -22.88 -32.19
CA ARG A 87 7.31 -21.82 -32.35
C ARG A 87 6.71 -20.47 -32.73
N ALA A 88 5.73 -20.44 -33.64
CA ALA A 88 5.10 -19.20 -34.05
C ALA A 88 4.31 -18.54 -32.90
N VAL A 89 3.53 -19.34 -32.17
CA VAL A 89 2.76 -18.86 -31.01
C VAL A 89 3.69 -18.43 -29.87
N ALA A 90 4.76 -19.18 -29.61
CA ALA A 90 5.76 -18.82 -28.60
C ALA A 90 6.46 -17.50 -28.95
N ALA A 91 6.89 -17.30 -30.21
CA ALA A 91 7.50 -16.05 -30.64
C ALA A 91 6.54 -14.85 -30.49
N PHE A 92 5.26 -15.03 -30.82
CA PHE A 92 4.25 -13.99 -30.66
C PHE A 92 3.95 -13.67 -29.18
N LEU A 93 3.67 -14.69 -28.36
CA LEU A 93 3.37 -14.51 -26.94
C LEU A 93 4.58 -14.06 -26.12
N GLY A 94 5.79 -14.43 -26.55
CA GLY A 94 7.06 -14.00 -25.97
C GLY A 94 7.50 -12.59 -26.38
N GLY A 95 6.80 -11.95 -27.32
CA GLY A 95 7.12 -10.59 -27.78
C GLY A 95 8.31 -10.50 -28.74
N GLU A 96 8.67 -11.59 -29.41
CA GLU A 96 9.74 -11.62 -30.43
C GLU A 96 9.28 -11.06 -31.79
N THR A 97 7.99 -10.78 -31.93
CA THR A 97 7.39 -10.21 -33.13
C THR A 97 7.16 -8.70 -33.01
N ASN A 98 7.13 -8.01 -34.15
CA ASN A 98 6.84 -6.55 -34.21
C ASN A 98 5.46 -6.15 -33.66
N VAL A 99 4.52 -7.10 -33.60
CA VAL A 99 3.17 -6.90 -33.06
C VAL A 99 3.07 -7.63 -31.73
N THR A 100 2.67 -6.91 -30.68
CA THR A 100 2.53 -7.48 -29.33
C THR A 100 1.07 -7.88 -29.06
N MET A 101 0.86 -8.73 -28.05
CA MET A 101 -0.49 -9.06 -27.59
C MET A 101 -1.26 -7.81 -27.13
N ALA A 102 -0.58 -6.87 -26.45
CA ALA A 102 -1.18 -5.60 -26.05
C ALA A 102 -1.71 -4.80 -27.26
N THR A 103 -0.97 -4.80 -28.37
CA THR A 103 -1.41 -4.18 -29.64
C THR A 103 -2.69 -4.84 -30.16
N ILE A 104 -2.75 -6.18 -30.18
CA ILE A 104 -3.93 -6.92 -30.64
C ILE A 104 -5.13 -6.67 -29.72
N ILE A 105 -4.96 -6.76 -28.41
CA ILE A 105 -6.03 -6.47 -27.43
C ILE A 105 -6.54 -5.05 -27.61
N ASN A 106 -5.66 -4.07 -27.82
CA ASN A 106 -6.06 -2.68 -28.04
C ASN A 106 -6.84 -2.50 -29.36
N LEU A 107 -6.46 -3.21 -30.43
CA LEU A 107 -7.22 -3.23 -31.68
C LEU A 107 -8.61 -3.84 -31.49
N LEU A 108 -8.69 -5.00 -30.82
CA LEU A 108 -9.95 -5.68 -30.52
C LEU A 108 -10.86 -4.80 -29.65
N TYR A 109 -10.32 -4.23 -28.57
CA TYR A 109 -11.07 -3.42 -27.62
C TYR A 109 -11.63 -2.15 -28.28
N ASN A 110 -10.84 -1.45 -29.09
CA ASN A 110 -11.28 -0.19 -29.72
C ASN A 110 -12.08 -0.40 -31.01
N HIS A 111 -12.15 -1.62 -31.54
CA HIS A 111 -12.88 -1.89 -32.78
C HIS A 111 -14.37 -1.55 -32.64
N PRO A 112 -15.00 -0.85 -33.59
CA PRO A 112 -16.43 -0.49 -33.50
C PRO A 112 -17.35 -1.70 -33.29
N GLN A 113 -17.06 -2.83 -33.97
CA GLN A 113 -17.85 -4.06 -33.87
C GLN A 113 -17.64 -4.84 -32.55
N SER A 114 -16.70 -4.42 -31.69
CA SER A 114 -16.53 -5.05 -30.37
C SER A 114 -17.56 -4.58 -29.34
N ARG A 115 -18.27 -3.48 -29.65
CA ARG A 115 -19.22 -2.83 -28.75
C ARG A 115 -20.63 -3.39 -29.00
N PRO A 116 -21.38 -3.76 -27.95
CA PRO A 116 -22.81 -4.04 -28.08
C PRO A 116 -23.58 -2.77 -28.47
N GLU A 117 -24.73 -2.97 -29.13
CA GLU A 117 -25.72 -1.92 -29.31
C GLU A 117 -26.22 -1.40 -27.96
N ARG A 118 -26.63 -0.12 -27.88
CA ARG A 118 -26.99 0.51 -26.60
C ARG A 118 -28.19 -0.15 -25.92
N ASP A 119 -29.11 -0.70 -26.71
CA ASP A 119 -30.34 -1.32 -26.23
C ASP A 119 -30.17 -2.83 -25.98
N SER A 120 -28.99 -3.38 -26.28
CA SER A 120 -28.69 -4.79 -26.02
C SER A 120 -28.45 -5.03 -24.53
N PRO A 121 -28.91 -6.17 -23.96
CA PRO A 121 -28.59 -6.55 -22.58
C PRO A 121 -27.07 -6.62 -22.33
N ASP A 122 -26.27 -6.95 -23.36
CA ASP A 122 -24.80 -6.98 -23.29
C ASP A 122 -24.19 -5.62 -22.95
N PHE A 123 -24.91 -4.52 -23.21
CA PHE A 123 -24.45 -3.17 -22.85
C PHE A 123 -24.33 -2.96 -21.34
N LEU A 124 -25.03 -3.75 -20.52
CA LEU A 124 -24.93 -3.70 -19.06
C LEU A 124 -23.80 -4.58 -18.51
N LEU A 125 -23.18 -5.42 -19.35
CA LEU A 125 -22.14 -6.37 -18.95
C LEU A 125 -20.73 -5.78 -18.98
N TYR A 126 -20.59 -4.47 -18.83
CA TYR A 126 -19.29 -3.85 -18.58
C TYR A 126 -18.95 -3.96 -17.10
N PHE A 127 -17.85 -4.65 -16.79
CA PHE A 127 -17.35 -4.82 -15.42
C PHE A 127 -18.35 -5.47 -14.43
N PRO A 128 -19.11 -6.51 -14.82
CA PRO A 128 -19.98 -7.22 -13.90
C PRO A 128 -19.13 -7.92 -12.83
N PRO A 129 -19.64 -7.99 -11.60
CA PRO A 129 -19.09 -8.85 -10.56
C PRO A 129 -18.92 -10.31 -11.03
N PRO A 130 -17.90 -11.04 -10.53
CA PRO A 130 -17.61 -12.41 -10.97
C PRO A 130 -18.74 -13.42 -10.72
N ASP A 131 -19.62 -13.15 -9.74
CA ASP A 131 -20.80 -13.93 -9.40
C ASP A 131 -21.97 -13.72 -10.37
N ILE A 132 -21.94 -12.66 -11.17
CA ILE A 132 -23.01 -12.34 -12.12
C ILE A 132 -22.74 -12.95 -13.50
N SER A 133 -21.50 -12.88 -14.01
CA SER A 133 -21.18 -13.37 -15.35
C SER A 133 -19.72 -13.79 -15.51
N SER A 134 -19.50 -14.91 -16.20
CA SER A 134 -18.19 -15.28 -16.72
C SER A 134 -17.88 -14.48 -17.98
N PRO A 135 -16.62 -14.05 -18.22
CA PRO A 135 -16.23 -13.41 -19.48
C PRO A 135 -16.50 -14.28 -20.70
N ARG A 136 -16.57 -15.60 -20.52
CA ARG A 136 -16.85 -16.58 -21.58
C ARG A 136 -18.31 -16.57 -22.06
N ASP A 137 -19.22 -16.10 -21.21
CA ASP A 137 -20.65 -16.08 -21.50
C ASP A 137 -21.09 -14.75 -22.14
N ILE A 138 -20.15 -13.80 -22.30
CA ILE A 138 -20.40 -12.49 -22.88
C ILE A 138 -20.03 -12.52 -24.36
N ASN A 139 -21.01 -12.33 -25.24
CA ASN A 139 -20.82 -12.46 -26.69
C ASN A 139 -19.96 -11.33 -27.26
N CYS A 140 -20.18 -10.08 -26.81
CA CYS A 140 -19.46 -8.93 -27.34
C CYS A 140 -18.05 -8.82 -26.74
N ALA A 141 -17.04 -8.67 -27.60
CA ALA A 141 -15.63 -8.69 -27.19
C ALA A 141 -15.26 -7.60 -26.17
N ARG A 142 -15.79 -6.37 -26.30
CA ARG A 142 -15.43 -5.27 -25.38
C ARG A 142 -15.90 -5.49 -23.94
N PRO A 143 -17.20 -5.78 -23.67
CA PRO A 143 -17.62 -6.13 -22.32
C PRO A 143 -16.93 -7.41 -21.84
N ALA A 144 -16.76 -8.45 -22.67
CA ALA A 144 -16.05 -9.67 -22.30
C ALA A 144 -14.61 -9.39 -21.83
N LEU A 145 -13.83 -8.61 -22.60
CA LEU A 145 -12.46 -8.22 -22.26
C LEU A 145 -12.41 -7.34 -20.99
N SER A 146 -13.39 -6.45 -20.81
CA SER A 146 -13.49 -5.60 -19.61
C SER A 146 -13.72 -6.43 -18.35
N THR A 147 -14.64 -7.39 -18.42
CA THR A 147 -14.93 -8.34 -17.35
C THR A 147 -13.72 -9.22 -17.06
N TRP A 148 -13.09 -9.78 -18.09
CA TRP A 148 -11.89 -10.60 -17.97
C TRP A 148 -10.75 -9.82 -17.27
N ALA A 149 -10.50 -8.58 -17.69
CA ALA A 149 -9.49 -7.72 -17.08
C ALA A 149 -9.79 -7.48 -15.59
N LEU A 150 -11.04 -7.16 -15.23
CA LEU A 150 -11.45 -6.99 -13.84
C LEU A 150 -11.25 -8.26 -13.00
N GLN A 151 -11.59 -9.43 -13.56
CA GLN A 151 -11.45 -10.72 -12.89
C GLN A 151 -9.99 -11.14 -12.68
N ILE A 152 -9.05 -10.63 -13.48
CA ILE A 152 -7.61 -10.81 -13.25
C ILE A 152 -7.10 -9.80 -12.22
N VAL A 153 -7.46 -8.52 -12.38
CA VAL A 153 -6.95 -7.43 -11.54
C VAL A 153 -7.46 -7.55 -10.10
N GLY A 154 -8.72 -7.91 -9.89
CA GLY A 154 -9.32 -8.00 -8.55
C GLY A 154 -8.58 -8.92 -7.57
N PRO A 155 -8.35 -10.20 -7.91
CA PRO A 155 -7.56 -11.11 -7.09
C PRO A 155 -6.12 -10.64 -6.85
N GLU A 156 -5.48 -10.03 -7.85
CA GLU A 156 -4.13 -9.51 -7.70
C GLU A 156 -4.10 -8.31 -6.74
N LEU A 157 -5.02 -7.35 -6.86
CA LEU A 157 -5.15 -6.25 -5.90
C LEU A 157 -5.44 -6.76 -4.49
N ARG A 158 -6.25 -7.82 -4.35
CA ARG A 158 -6.50 -8.47 -3.05
C ARG A 158 -5.23 -9.06 -2.44
N ARG A 159 -4.38 -9.68 -3.27
CA ARG A 159 -3.07 -10.22 -2.87
C ARG A 159 -2.11 -9.10 -2.46
N GLN A 160 -1.98 -8.07 -3.29
CA GLN A 160 -1.12 -6.92 -3.01
C GLN A 160 -1.56 -6.15 -1.74
N THR A 161 -2.87 -5.95 -1.55
CA THR A 161 -3.41 -5.38 -0.30
C THR A 161 -3.07 -6.25 0.91
N TRP A 162 -3.08 -7.57 0.77
CA TRP A 162 -2.67 -8.46 1.86
C TRP A 162 -1.19 -8.30 2.20
N ASP A 163 -0.32 -8.17 1.20
CA ASP A 163 1.11 -7.95 1.41
C ASP A 163 1.36 -6.64 2.18
N LEU A 164 0.58 -5.58 1.90
CA LEU A 164 0.60 -4.32 2.66
C LEU A 164 0.20 -4.48 4.14
N THR A 165 -0.52 -5.54 4.50
CA THR A 165 -0.84 -5.81 5.91
C THR A 165 0.31 -6.41 6.71
N GLN A 166 1.36 -6.88 6.02
CA GLN A 166 2.54 -7.47 6.63
C GLN A 166 3.64 -6.41 6.75
N ASN A 167 4.52 -6.58 7.74
CA ASN A 167 5.69 -5.71 7.85
C ASN A 167 6.54 -5.83 6.59
N ASP A 168 7.09 -4.70 6.13
CA ASP A 168 7.95 -4.67 4.96
C ASP A 168 9.25 -5.44 5.23
N PRO A 169 9.56 -6.54 4.51
CA PRO A 169 10.79 -7.29 4.71
C PRO A 169 12.04 -6.49 4.32
N THR A 170 11.88 -5.42 3.55
CA THR A 170 12.98 -4.56 3.07
C THR A 170 13.21 -3.32 3.93
N ASP A 171 12.26 -2.96 4.80
CA ASP A 171 12.38 -1.82 5.72
C ASP A 171 12.23 -2.32 7.17
N PRO A 172 13.33 -2.54 7.92
CA PRO A 172 13.27 -2.98 9.32
C PRO A 172 12.61 -1.93 10.23
N THR A 173 12.49 -0.68 9.76
CA THR A 173 11.80 0.38 10.48
C THR A 173 10.31 0.42 10.19
N ASP A 174 9.79 -0.44 9.30
CA ASP A 174 8.38 -0.47 8.92
C ASP A 174 7.45 -0.71 10.11
N THR A 175 6.42 0.12 10.19
CA THR A 175 5.49 0.19 11.31
C THR A 175 4.11 -0.36 10.94
N THR A 176 3.99 -1.23 9.94
CA THR A 176 2.68 -1.76 9.52
C THR A 176 1.91 -2.34 10.71
N GLN A 177 2.55 -3.23 11.48
CA GLN A 177 1.90 -3.95 12.58
C GLN A 177 2.33 -3.44 13.96
N LEU A 178 2.07 -2.18 14.27
CA LEU A 178 2.24 -1.65 15.63
C LEU A 178 1.12 -2.14 16.56
N ARG A 179 1.49 -2.62 17.76
CA ARG A 179 0.53 -3.00 18.79
C ARG A 179 0.44 -1.99 19.91
N ALA A 180 -0.78 -1.82 20.38
CA ALA A 180 -1.08 -1.00 21.54
C ALA A 180 -0.53 -1.58 22.84
N SER A 181 -0.43 -2.91 22.98
CA SER A 181 0.08 -3.57 24.19
C SER A 181 0.65 -4.97 23.88
N THR A 182 1.40 -5.52 24.84
CA THR A 182 1.96 -6.89 24.81
C THR A 182 0.95 -7.98 25.18
N ASN A 183 -0.24 -7.58 25.66
CA ASN A 183 -1.28 -8.50 26.13
C ASN A 183 -1.83 -9.32 24.96
N GLY A 184 -1.19 -10.45 24.66
CA GLY A 184 -1.56 -11.33 23.56
C GLY A 184 -0.63 -12.53 23.42
N ARG A 185 -1.06 -13.52 22.63
CA ARG A 185 -0.30 -14.75 22.39
C ARG A 185 0.81 -14.62 21.33
N ALA A 186 0.92 -13.47 20.67
CA ALA A 186 1.91 -13.28 19.62
C ALA A 186 3.29 -13.00 20.22
N LYS A 187 4.30 -13.71 19.72
CA LYS A 187 5.72 -13.51 20.06
C LYS A 187 6.30 -12.46 19.11
N ASN A 188 7.33 -11.73 19.55
CA ASN A 188 8.03 -10.71 18.74
C ASN A 188 7.12 -9.58 18.22
N ILE A 189 6.24 -9.09 19.09
CA ILE A 189 5.36 -7.97 18.78
C ILE A 189 6.14 -6.65 18.84
N ARG A 190 6.00 -5.81 17.80
CA ARG A 190 6.47 -4.42 17.85
C ARG A 190 5.42 -3.54 18.54
N LEU A 191 5.75 -3.03 19.70
CA LEU A 191 4.91 -2.08 20.42
C LEU A 191 4.96 -0.70 19.79
N ALA A 192 3.87 0.04 19.94
CA ALA A 192 3.82 1.46 19.71
C ALA A 192 4.84 2.18 20.61
N THR A 193 5.69 3.02 20.00
CA THR A 193 6.64 3.90 20.70
C THR A 193 6.48 5.33 20.20
N TRP A 194 6.92 6.32 20.98
CA TRP A 194 6.90 7.71 20.53
C TRP A 194 7.75 7.95 19.28
N ASP A 195 8.88 7.24 19.14
CA ASP A 195 9.70 7.26 17.92
C ASP A 195 8.92 6.74 16.70
N ALA A 196 8.18 5.62 16.86
CA ALA A 196 7.37 5.08 15.77
C ALA A 196 6.29 6.08 15.33
N PHE A 197 5.64 6.75 16.28
CA PHE A 197 4.65 7.80 15.98
C PHE A 197 5.28 9.05 15.38
N GLY A 198 6.45 9.47 15.84
CA GLY A 198 7.19 10.62 15.31
C GLY A 198 7.64 10.43 13.85
N ARG A 199 7.79 9.18 13.40
CA ARG A 199 8.12 8.84 12.01
C ARG A 199 6.91 8.80 11.07
N VAL A 200 5.69 8.82 11.61
CA VAL A 200 4.46 8.80 10.81
C VAL A 200 4.38 10.10 10.02
N SER A 201 4.31 9.98 8.69
CA SER A 201 4.02 11.12 7.82
C SER A 201 3.31 10.66 6.56
N ILE A 202 2.35 11.45 6.08
CA ILE A 202 1.60 11.12 4.86
C ILE A 202 2.52 10.92 3.64
N PRO A 203 3.55 11.76 3.38
CA PRO A 203 4.46 11.53 2.26
C PRO A 203 5.26 10.21 2.37
N ARG A 204 5.68 9.84 3.58
CA ARG A 204 6.38 8.56 3.80
C ARG A 204 5.45 7.38 3.54
N ILE A 205 4.23 7.40 4.09
CA ILE A 205 3.24 6.33 3.86
C ILE A 205 2.88 6.22 2.37
N ALA A 206 2.68 7.36 1.69
CA ALA A 206 2.43 7.39 0.25
C ALA A 206 3.58 6.73 -0.54
N SER A 207 4.82 7.06 -0.18
CA SER A 207 6.01 6.46 -0.81
C SER A 207 6.10 4.96 -0.56
N THR A 208 5.76 4.51 0.65
CA THR A 208 5.69 3.07 0.99
C THR A 208 4.60 2.37 0.17
N TYR A 209 3.38 2.90 0.10
CA TYR A 209 2.31 2.30 -0.69
C TYR A 209 2.63 2.26 -2.18
N LYS A 210 3.14 3.35 -2.75
CA LYS A 210 3.53 3.37 -4.16
C LYS A 210 4.65 2.36 -4.48
N ARG A 211 5.58 2.14 -3.55
CA ARG A 211 6.68 1.16 -3.70
C ARG A 211 6.18 -0.28 -3.55
N ARG A 212 5.40 -0.56 -2.51
CA ARG A 212 4.99 -1.93 -2.16
C ARG A 212 3.82 -2.43 -2.99
N ASP A 213 2.96 -1.53 -3.46
CA ASP A 213 1.74 -1.85 -4.18
C ASP A 213 1.42 -0.76 -5.23
N SER A 214 2.10 -0.85 -6.38
CA SER A 214 1.89 0.08 -7.50
C SER A 214 0.52 -0.09 -8.15
N GLY A 215 -0.08 -1.29 -8.09
CA GLY A 215 -1.37 -1.59 -8.70
C GLY A 215 -2.51 -0.89 -7.97
N LEU A 216 -2.59 -1.09 -6.65
CA LEU A 216 -3.59 -0.42 -5.81
C LEU A 216 -3.35 1.10 -5.77
N TRP A 217 -2.08 1.54 -5.77
CA TRP A 217 -1.76 2.96 -5.90
C TRP A 217 -2.37 3.53 -7.19
N TYR A 218 -2.13 2.90 -8.33
CA TYR A 218 -2.65 3.36 -9.62
C TYR A 218 -4.19 3.37 -9.68
N VAL A 219 -4.86 2.33 -9.17
CA VAL A 219 -6.33 2.24 -9.16
C VAL A 219 -6.93 3.35 -8.29
N THR A 220 -6.38 3.58 -7.10
CA THR A 220 -6.84 4.66 -6.22
C THR A 220 -6.51 6.05 -6.80
N GLU A 221 -5.43 6.18 -7.57
CA GLU A 221 -5.10 7.41 -8.31
C GLU A 221 -6.15 7.69 -9.38
N CYS A 222 -6.54 6.68 -10.17
CA CYS A 222 -7.60 6.80 -11.17
C CYS A 222 -8.94 7.25 -10.57
N CYS A 223 -9.24 6.84 -9.33
CA CYS A 223 -10.49 7.22 -8.65
C CYS A 223 -10.43 8.60 -7.97
N GLY A 224 -9.28 9.00 -7.43
CA GLY A 224 -9.17 10.17 -6.56
C GLY A 224 -8.45 11.37 -7.16
N ALA A 225 -7.64 11.17 -8.21
CA ALA A 225 -6.77 12.20 -8.75
C ALA A 225 -7.47 12.96 -9.90
N PRO A 226 -7.57 14.30 -9.80
CA PRO A 226 -8.12 15.08 -10.89
C PRO A 226 -7.14 15.10 -12.06
N THR A 227 -7.68 14.96 -13.27
CA THR A 227 -6.90 15.08 -14.51
C THR A 227 -7.26 16.36 -15.25
N MET A 228 -6.27 17.00 -15.85
CA MET A 228 -6.44 18.13 -16.76
C MET A 228 -5.63 17.82 -18.00
N ASN A 229 -6.29 17.72 -19.16
CA ASN A 229 -5.67 17.33 -20.43
C ASN A 229 -4.92 15.98 -20.35
N GLY A 230 -5.48 15.01 -19.62
CA GLY A 230 -4.87 13.69 -19.44
C GLY A 230 -3.70 13.64 -18.45
N VAL A 231 -3.31 14.78 -17.86
CA VAL A 231 -2.24 14.84 -16.85
C VAL A 231 -2.84 14.97 -15.46
N THR A 232 -2.35 14.16 -14.52
CA THR A 232 -2.74 14.21 -13.11
C THR A 232 -2.29 15.52 -12.45
N VAL A 233 -3.22 16.26 -11.86
CA VAL A 233 -2.96 17.54 -11.19
C VAL A 233 -2.94 17.37 -9.67
N LEU A 234 -1.89 17.86 -9.02
CA LEU A 234 -1.81 17.87 -7.55
C LEU A 234 -2.54 19.09 -6.97
N ARG A 235 -3.66 18.86 -6.28
CA ARG A 235 -4.42 19.92 -5.60
C ARG A 235 -3.73 20.37 -4.31
N LYS A 236 -3.66 21.68 -4.06
CA LYS A 236 -3.08 22.25 -2.83
C LYS A 236 -3.87 21.92 -1.56
N ARG A 237 -5.22 21.97 -1.60
CA ARG A 237 -6.08 21.82 -0.39
C ARG A 237 -6.38 20.36 -0.02
N ARG A 238 -6.44 19.47 -1.01
CA ARG A 238 -6.74 18.05 -0.85
C ARG A 238 -5.89 17.26 -1.85
N PRO A 239 -4.60 17.11 -1.58
CA PRO A 239 -3.72 16.44 -2.50
C PRO A 239 -4.14 14.96 -2.60
N HIS A 240 -4.22 14.44 -3.82
CA HIS A 240 -4.82 13.12 -4.07
C HIS A 240 -4.02 12.00 -3.40
N ASN A 241 -2.70 12.16 -3.26
CA ASN A 241 -1.84 11.24 -2.50
C ASN A 241 -2.29 11.05 -1.04
N ALA A 242 -2.75 12.11 -0.36
CA ALA A 242 -3.27 12.00 1.01
C ALA A 242 -4.60 11.25 1.04
N VAL A 243 -5.45 11.45 0.03
CA VAL A 243 -6.72 10.71 -0.12
C VAL A 243 -6.44 9.23 -0.38
N GLN A 244 -5.50 8.91 -1.27
CA GLN A 244 -5.07 7.54 -1.54
C GLN A 244 -4.50 6.87 -0.29
N VAL A 245 -3.64 7.56 0.47
CA VAL A 245 -3.11 7.04 1.75
C VAL A 245 -4.24 6.69 2.71
N GLY A 246 -5.25 7.56 2.85
CA GLY A 246 -6.43 7.28 3.68
C GLY A 246 -7.22 6.06 3.20
N ALA A 247 -7.49 5.98 1.90
CA ALA A 247 -8.23 4.87 1.29
C ALA A 247 -7.49 3.53 1.42
N ILE A 248 -6.19 3.50 1.09
CA ILE A 248 -5.36 2.29 1.19
C ILE A 248 -5.19 1.86 2.64
N SER A 249 -4.98 2.81 3.58
CA SER A 249 -4.89 2.50 5.01
C SER A 249 -6.17 1.85 5.53
N CYS A 250 -7.33 2.36 5.10
CA CYS A 250 -8.63 1.80 5.42
C CYS A 250 -8.76 0.35 4.93
N LEU A 251 -8.47 0.10 3.66
CA LEU A 251 -8.52 -1.25 3.07
C LEU A 251 -7.55 -2.21 3.80
N THR A 252 -6.34 -1.73 4.11
CA THR A 252 -5.31 -2.50 4.82
C THR A 252 -5.80 -2.90 6.23
N LEU A 253 -6.37 -1.96 6.99
CA LEU A 253 -6.91 -2.24 8.32
C LEU A 253 -8.10 -3.20 8.28
N SER A 254 -9.00 -3.03 7.30
CA SER A 254 -10.15 -3.93 7.11
C SER A 254 -9.72 -5.37 6.80
N ARG A 255 -8.59 -5.56 6.11
CA ARG A 255 -8.02 -6.88 5.80
C ARG A 255 -7.32 -7.51 7.00
N ASN A 256 -6.65 -6.69 7.81
CA ASN A 256 -5.95 -7.14 8.99
C ASN A 256 -6.03 -6.07 10.09
N ARG A 257 -6.81 -6.34 11.14
CA ARG A 257 -6.97 -5.44 12.30
C ARG A 257 -5.66 -5.07 13.00
N TYR A 258 -4.58 -5.81 12.73
CA TYR A 258 -3.27 -5.58 13.30
C TYR A 258 -2.36 -4.72 12.43
N ALA A 259 -2.72 -4.46 11.18
CA ALA A 259 -2.01 -3.55 10.28
C ALA A 259 -2.42 -2.09 10.55
N SER A 260 -2.33 -1.67 11.81
CA SER A 260 -2.86 -0.39 12.29
C SER A 260 -1.82 0.72 12.37
N GLY A 261 -0.53 0.40 12.24
CA GLY A 261 0.53 1.35 12.57
C GLY A 261 0.87 2.36 11.47
N TYR A 262 0.31 2.23 10.26
CA TYR A 262 0.45 3.26 9.22
C TYR A 262 -0.32 4.54 9.58
N LEU A 263 -1.66 4.48 9.59
CA LEU A 263 -2.49 5.65 9.82
C LEU A 263 -3.53 5.44 10.93
N ALA A 264 -4.07 4.23 11.06
CA ALA A 264 -5.23 3.99 11.91
C ALA A 264 -4.97 4.20 13.41
N LEU A 265 -3.84 3.70 13.92
CA LEU A 265 -3.45 3.88 15.31
C LEU A 265 -3.01 5.33 15.61
N PRO A 266 -2.14 5.97 14.79
CA PRO A 266 -1.85 7.41 14.93
C PRO A 266 -3.09 8.30 14.90
N LEU A 267 -4.04 8.03 13.99
CA LEU A 267 -5.26 8.81 13.86
C LEU A 267 -6.22 8.60 15.05
N ALA A 268 -6.26 7.40 15.62
CA ALA A 268 -7.05 7.15 16.84
C ALA A 268 -6.48 7.89 18.06
N VAL A 269 -5.14 7.94 18.20
CA VAL A 269 -4.48 8.73 19.25
C VAL A 269 -4.72 10.23 19.03
N TRP A 270 -4.68 10.69 17.78
CA TRP A 270 -5.02 12.07 17.45
C TRP A 270 -6.49 12.40 17.79
N GLN A 271 -7.45 11.55 17.45
CA GLN A 271 -8.85 11.72 17.86
C GLN A 271 -9.02 11.72 19.38
N PHE A 272 -8.23 10.92 20.10
CA PHE A 272 -8.21 10.97 21.56
C PHE A 272 -7.74 12.34 22.06
N ALA A 273 -6.63 12.84 21.52
CA ALA A 273 -6.08 14.15 21.85
C ALA A 273 -7.06 15.31 21.58
N CYS A 274 -7.76 15.25 20.45
CA CYS A 274 -8.76 16.25 20.07
C CYS A 274 -10.07 16.14 20.87
N ARG A 275 -10.17 15.20 21.83
CA ARG A 275 -11.39 14.91 22.60
C ARG A 275 -12.59 14.64 21.70
N THR A 276 -12.34 13.99 20.55
CA THR A 276 -13.38 13.59 19.61
C THR A 276 -14.44 12.75 20.34
N HIS A 277 -15.71 12.98 20.00
CA HIS A 277 -16.83 12.27 20.62
C HIS A 277 -16.71 10.76 20.44
N ILE A 278 -17.15 9.97 21.44
CA ILE A 278 -16.97 8.52 21.42
C ILE A 278 -17.70 7.86 20.24
N ASP A 279 -18.86 8.38 19.86
CA ASP A 279 -19.63 7.83 18.74
C ASP A 279 -18.96 8.10 17.39
N GLU A 280 -18.30 9.25 17.23
CA GLU A 280 -17.52 9.55 16.04
C GLU A 280 -16.34 8.57 15.91
N LYS A 281 -15.59 8.35 17.01
CA LYS A 281 -14.53 7.33 17.04
C LYS A 281 -15.04 5.93 16.70
N ARG A 282 -16.22 5.54 17.21
CA ARG A 282 -16.86 4.25 16.89
C ARG A 282 -17.22 4.13 15.40
N VAL A 283 -17.77 5.19 14.81
CA VAL A 283 -18.10 5.25 13.39
C VAL A 283 -16.84 5.13 12.54
N PHE A 284 -15.82 5.95 12.80
CA PHE A 284 -14.55 5.90 12.06
C PHE A 284 -13.82 4.56 12.21
N SER A 285 -13.90 3.92 13.38
CA SER A 285 -13.33 2.60 13.57
C SER A 285 -14.05 1.51 12.77
N ARG A 286 -15.39 1.58 12.66
CA ARG A 286 -16.18 0.67 11.81
C ARG A 286 -15.92 0.87 10.33
N PHE A 287 -15.67 2.11 9.91
CA PHE A 287 -15.24 2.40 8.55
C PHE A 287 -13.81 1.95 8.26
N GLY A 288 -13.01 1.58 9.26
CA GLY A 288 -11.62 1.16 9.07
C GLY A 288 -10.62 2.33 9.03
N PHE A 289 -11.04 3.56 9.33
CA PHE A 289 -10.15 4.71 9.35
C PHE A 289 -9.27 4.78 10.61
N THR A 290 -9.79 4.31 11.75
CA THR A 290 -9.10 4.33 13.04
C THR A 290 -9.22 3.00 13.78
N VAL A 291 -8.35 2.77 14.76
CA VAL A 291 -8.57 1.68 15.72
C VAL A 291 -9.63 2.07 16.74
N HIS A 292 -10.14 1.08 17.47
CA HIS A 292 -11.12 1.33 18.53
C HIS A 292 -10.52 2.20 19.66
N ASP A 293 -11.35 3.01 20.31
CA ASP A 293 -10.94 3.94 21.36
C ASP A 293 -10.28 3.23 22.57
N THR A 294 -10.69 2.00 22.89
CA THR A 294 -9.99 1.18 23.90
C THR A 294 -8.58 0.78 23.48
N THR A 295 -8.36 0.52 22.20
CA THR A 295 -7.01 0.25 21.65
C THR A 295 -6.15 1.50 21.68
N ALA A 296 -6.73 2.67 21.39
CA ALA A 296 -6.02 3.94 21.52
C ALA A 296 -5.61 4.23 22.97
N ARG A 297 -6.49 3.99 23.95
CA ARG A 297 -6.15 4.12 25.38
C ARG A 297 -5.05 3.16 25.80
N ALA A 298 -5.18 1.86 25.48
CA ALA A 298 -4.15 0.88 25.80
C ALA A 298 -2.79 1.22 25.17
N CYS A 299 -2.80 1.84 23.99
CA CYS A 299 -1.59 2.35 23.34
C CYS A 299 -0.99 3.52 24.13
N LEU A 300 -1.80 4.47 24.58
CA LEU A 300 -1.36 5.59 25.42
C LEU A 300 -0.81 5.13 26.78
N ASP A 301 -1.42 4.10 27.38
CA ASP A 301 -0.93 3.49 28.61
C ASP A 301 0.45 2.88 28.39
N SER A 302 0.62 2.08 27.32
CA SER A 302 1.92 1.47 27.00
C SER A 302 2.99 2.51 26.62
N LEU A 303 2.61 3.58 25.92
CA LEU A 303 3.50 4.72 25.64
C LEU A 303 3.91 5.44 26.92
N THR A 304 2.99 5.58 27.88
CA THR A 304 3.28 6.15 29.20
C THR A 304 4.25 5.27 29.98
N GLU A 305 4.01 3.96 30.03
CA GLU A 305 4.89 2.99 30.69
C GLU A 305 6.31 3.01 30.10
N SER A 306 6.43 3.04 28.77
CA SER A 306 7.72 3.19 28.08
C SER A 306 8.43 4.47 28.50
N SER A 307 7.73 5.61 28.47
CA SER A 307 8.30 6.91 28.82
C SER A 307 8.74 6.97 30.29
N MET A 308 7.95 6.36 31.18
CA MET A 308 8.28 6.23 32.60
C MET A 308 9.52 5.35 32.81
N SER A 309 9.67 4.27 32.04
CA SER A 309 10.85 3.41 32.07
C SER A 309 12.10 4.18 31.61
N ASP A 310 12.00 4.91 30.51
CA ASP A 310 13.10 5.73 29.97
C ASP A 310 13.51 6.83 30.95
N LEU A 311 12.53 7.51 31.57
CA LEU A 311 12.78 8.50 32.61
C LEU A 311 13.48 7.88 33.83
N ARG A 312 13.03 6.72 34.32
CA ARG A 312 13.66 6.02 35.45
C ARG A 312 15.10 5.63 35.13
N ALA A 313 15.35 5.13 33.93
CA ALA A 313 16.70 4.78 33.48
C ALA A 313 17.61 6.03 33.43
N SER A 314 17.12 7.12 32.84
CA SER A 314 17.87 8.38 32.76
C SER A 314 18.14 8.99 34.14
N VAL A 315 17.18 8.94 35.06
CA VAL A 315 17.37 9.38 36.46
C VAL A 315 18.44 8.52 37.16
N ALA A 316 18.38 7.19 36.99
CA ALA A 316 19.35 6.29 37.60
C ALA A 316 20.78 6.52 37.08
N GLU A 317 20.94 6.68 35.76
CA GLU A 317 22.22 7.04 35.14
C GLU A 317 22.75 8.38 35.66
N GLY A 318 21.85 9.37 35.75
CA GLY A 318 22.14 10.69 36.30
C GLY A 318 22.67 10.67 37.72
N ILE A 319 22.09 9.83 38.58
CA ILE A 319 22.53 9.63 39.96
C ILE A 319 23.92 9.00 40.01
N VAL A 320 24.19 7.99 39.17
CA VAL A 320 25.49 7.31 39.12
C VAL A 320 26.60 8.27 38.67
N ASN A 321 26.32 9.09 37.67
CA ASN A 321 27.31 10.01 37.09
C ASN A 321 27.48 11.29 37.92
N GLY A 322 26.55 11.60 38.84
CA GLY A 322 26.56 12.85 39.61
C GLY A 322 26.32 14.10 38.76
N THR A 323 25.80 13.94 37.54
CA THR A 323 25.73 15.00 36.52
C THR A 323 24.32 15.47 36.19
N MET A 324 23.26 14.74 36.57
CA MET A 324 21.90 15.09 36.13
C MET A 324 20.98 15.50 37.28
N TYR A 325 20.31 16.63 37.08
CA TYR A 325 19.24 17.10 37.94
C TYR A 325 17.94 17.11 37.14
N TRP A 326 16.97 16.31 37.59
CA TRP A 326 15.60 16.36 37.09
C TRP A 326 14.77 17.22 38.03
N GLN A 327 14.14 18.27 37.52
CA GLN A 327 13.12 19.00 38.25
C GLN A 327 11.75 18.39 37.95
N LEU A 328 11.07 17.92 38.99
CA LEU A 328 9.70 17.43 38.89
C LEU A 328 8.74 18.56 39.27
N VAL A 329 7.95 19.02 38.31
CA VAL A 329 6.86 19.97 38.54
C VAL A 329 5.56 19.19 38.63
N LEU A 330 4.97 19.16 39.81
CA LEU A 330 3.67 18.57 40.06
C LEU A 330 2.58 19.63 39.91
N ASP A 331 1.52 19.30 39.19
CA ASP A 331 0.35 20.15 39.03
C ASP A 331 -0.93 19.36 39.33
N ASN A 332 -1.90 20.04 39.93
CA ASN A 332 -3.22 19.49 40.18
C ASN A 332 -4.06 19.70 38.90
N VAL A 333 -4.30 18.62 38.16
CA VAL A 333 -5.10 18.69 36.95
C VAL A 333 -6.55 18.44 37.32
N GLN A 334 -7.38 19.46 37.12
CA GLN A 334 -8.81 19.37 37.36
C GLN A 334 -9.57 19.64 36.08
N GLU A 335 -10.50 18.75 35.75
CA GLU A 335 -11.42 18.92 34.64
C GLU A 335 -12.86 18.83 35.15
N TYR A 336 -13.60 19.93 35.05
CA TYR A 336 -15.03 19.93 35.31
C TYR A 336 -15.79 19.46 34.06
N CYS A 337 -16.21 18.19 34.06
CA CYS A 337 -17.04 17.62 33.00
C CYS A 337 -18.51 17.96 33.25
N ARG A 338 -18.98 19.06 32.65
CA ARG A 338 -20.41 19.40 32.63
C ARG A 338 -21.21 18.40 31.81
N GLN A 339 -22.33 17.96 32.36
CA GLN A 339 -23.37 17.23 31.64
C GLN A 339 -23.98 18.18 30.60
N ARG A 340 -23.67 17.94 29.33
CA ARG A 340 -24.26 18.70 28.21
C ARG A 340 -25.23 17.88 27.37
N ASP A 341 -25.23 16.56 27.55
CA ASP A 341 -25.99 15.64 26.71
C ASP A 341 -26.66 14.58 27.60
N HIS A 342 -27.95 14.33 27.39
CA HIS A 342 -28.76 13.41 28.20
C HIS A 342 -28.29 11.94 28.13
N ARG A 343 -27.34 11.63 27.22
CA ARG A 343 -26.73 10.30 27.03
C ARG A 343 -25.35 10.13 27.68
N LEU A 344 -24.76 11.19 28.22
CA LEU A 344 -23.41 11.19 28.82
C LEU A 344 -23.47 11.55 30.31
N GLY A 345 -23.61 10.54 31.15
CA GLY A 345 -23.64 10.70 32.62
C GLY A 345 -24.94 11.33 33.14
N ARG A 346 -25.23 11.10 34.42
CA ARG A 346 -26.42 11.67 35.09
C ARG A 346 -26.12 12.97 35.84
N GLU A 347 -24.85 13.24 36.12
CA GLU A 347 -24.40 14.31 37.01
C GLU A 347 -23.12 14.96 36.46
N ASP A 348 -22.93 16.25 36.75
CA ASP A 348 -21.66 16.93 36.53
C ASP A 348 -20.56 16.26 37.36
N VAL A 349 -19.42 15.95 36.74
CA VAL A 349 -18.29 15.29 37.42
C VAL A 349 -17.07 16.18 37.38
N LEU A 350 -16.55 16.54 38.56
CA LEU A 350 -15.20 17.10 38.68
C LEU A 350 -14.19 15.95 38.68
N LYS A 351 -13.47 15.78 37.58
CA LYS A 351 -12.34 14.85 37.52
C LYS A 351 -11.12 15.55 38.08
N VAL A 352 -10.61 15.06 39.20
CA VAL A 352 -9.37 15.51 39.81
C VAL A 352 -8.27 14.49 39.57
N GLY A 353 -7.06 14.99 39.29
CA GLY A 353 -5.88 14.18 39.10
C GLY A 353 -4.62 15.00 39.38
N THR A 354 -3.48 14.34 39.35
CA THR A 354 -2.17 15.00 39.49
C THR A 354 -1.36 14.68 38.24
N ALA A 355 -0.84 15.71 37.58
CA ALA A 355 0.14 15.55 36.52
C ALA A 355 1.52 15.91 37.06
N ALA A 356 2.54 15.23 36.55
CA ALA A 356 3.93 15.54 36.81
C ALA A 356 4.63 15.81 35.48
N THR A 357 5.41 16.89 35.42
CA THR A 357 6.33 17.16 34.32
C THR A 357 7.75 17.02 34.85
N ALA A 358 8.52 16.09 34.27
CA ALA A 358 9.95 15.99 34.50
C ALA A 358 10.69 16.89 33.51
N ILE A 359 11.53 17.78 34.04
CA ILE A 359 12.35 18.72 33.28
C ILE A 359 13.80 18.32 33.52
N LEU A 360 14.50 17.95 32.45
CA LEU A 360 15.94 17.73 32.49
C LEU A 360 16.63 19.09 32.59
N LEU A 361 17.48 19.28 33.59
CA LEU A 361 18.32 20.46 33.73
C LEU A 361 19.72 20.14 33.16
N GLU A 362 19.97 20.56 31.93
CA GLU A 362 21.29 20.49 31.30
C GLU A 362 22.22 21.56 31.91
N ASP A 363 23.51 21.25 32.05
CA ASP A 363 24.57 22.16 32.53
C ASP A 363 24.37 22.76 33.95
N PHE A 364 23.54 22.15 34.78
CA PHE A 364 23.30 22.63 36.14
C PHE A 364 24.38 22.13 37.12
N CYS A 365 25.36 22.98 37.48
CA CYS A 365 26.37 22.67 38.50
C CYS A 365 25.86 22.96 39.92
N LEU A 366 25.60 21.91 40.71
CA LEU A 366 25.12 22.04 42.10
C LEU A 366 26.11 22.78 43.02
N HIS A 367 27.39 22.84 42.64
CA HIS A 367 28.46 23.50 43.40
C HIS A 367 28.28 25.03 43.51
N LEU A 368 27.40 25.62 42.68
CA LEU A 368 27.06 27.05 42.71
C LEU A 368 25.70 27.33 43.37
N ALA A 369 24.93 26.29 43.73
CA ALA A 369 23.67 26.46 44.42
C ALA A 369 23.93 26.69 45.92
N PRO A 370 23.40 27.77 46.53
CA PRO A 370 23.57 28.01 47.95
C PRO A 370 23.02 26.83 48.75
N SER A 371 23.76 26.40 49.78
CA SER A 371 23.57 25.21 50.62
C SER A 371 22.24 25.11 51.40
N ARG A 372 21.23 25.92 51.05
CA ARG A 372 19.87 25.84 51.57
C ARG A 372 18.97 25.27 50.48
N ALA A 373 18.41 24.08 50.76
CA ALA A 373 17.38 23.38 49.98
C ALA A 373 17.86 22.34 48.97
N VAL A 374 18.76 21.43 49.37
CA VAL A 374 18.63 20.05 48.90
C VAL A 374 17.82 19.32 49.96
N PRO A 375 16.53 19.02 49.73
CA PRO A 375 15.79 18.13 50.62
C PRO A 375 16.57 16.83 50.70
N SER A 376 16.93 16.44 51.91
CA SER A 376 17.32 15.06 52.17
C SER A 376 16.26 14.15 51.56
N THR A 377 16.74 13.16 50.82
CA THR A 377 16.07 11.90 50.51
C THR A 377 14.94 11.93 49.47
N PHE A 378 15.35 11.95 48.19
CA PHE A 378 14.61 11.26 47.10
C PHE A 378 14.27 9.80 47.46
N SER A 379 15.07 9.18 48.33
CA SER A 379 14.78 7.89 48.99
C SER A 379 13.46 7.87 49.77
N ASP A 380 13.01 8.99 50.33
CA ASP A 380 11.74 9.08 51.07
C ASP A 380 10.54 9.20 50.12
N LEU A 381 10.73 9.82 48.94
CA LEU A 381 9.72 9.84 47.87
C LEU A 381 9.51 8.45 47.26
N LEU A 382 10.59 7.68 47.08
CA LEU A 382 10.52 6.27 46.64
C LEU A 382 9.86 5.36 47.69
N ALA A 383 10.02 5.65 48.98
CA ALA A 383 9.33 4.94 50.06
C ALA A 383 7.82 5.24 50.12
N LEU A 384 7.42 6.47 49.75
CA LEU A 384 6.01 6.87 49.60
C LEU A 384 5.32 6.22 48.39
N ASP A 385 6.06 5.92 47.32
CA ASP A 385 5.54 5.28 46.10
C ASP A 385 5.11 3.82 46.37
N ARG A 386 5.79 3.11 47.29
CA ARG A 386 5.39 1.77 47.76
C ARG A 386 4.03 1.74 48.49
N LYS A 387 3.58 2.87 49.04
CA LYS A 387 2.26 3.00 49.69
C LYS A 387 1.14 3.42 48.73
N ARG A 388 1.45 3.86 47.50
CA ARG A 388 0.49 4.44 46.54
C ARG A 388 0.27 3.61 45.26
N ALA A 389 0.60 2.32 45.29
CA ALA A 389 0.52 1.38 44.16
C ALA A 389 -0.89 1.15 43.54
N SER A 390 -1.89 1.99 43.84
CA SER A 390 -3.27 1.88 43.34
C SER A 390 -3.73 3.03 42.43
N LEU A 391 -2.87 4.02 42.10
CA LEU A 391 -3.26 5.15 41.25
C LEU A 391 -2.63 5.06 39.84
N PRO A 392 -3.43 5.07 38.76
CA PRO A 392 -2.91 5.09 37.40
C PRO A 392 -2.34 6.48 37.07
N VAL A 393 -1.02 6.55 36.86
CA VAL A 393 -0.32 7.75 36.37
C VAL A 393 -0.35 7.75 34.85
N SER A 394 -1.02 8.72 34.21
CA SER A 394 -0.99 8.91 32.75
C SER A 394 -0.18 10.16 32.40
N LEU A 395 0.86 10.02 31.58
CA LEU A 395 1.73 11.10 31.12
C LEU A 395 1.35 11.43 29.67
N THR A 396 0.44 12.38 29.46
CA THR A 396 -0.20 12.57 28.14
C THR A 396 0.06 13.92 27.46
N ALA A 397 0.63 14.94 28.13
CA ALA A 397 0.56 16.31 27.61
C ALA A 397 1.66 16.70 26.58
N ARG A 398 2.91 16.24 26.73
CA ARG A 398 4.03 16.71 25.89
C ARG A 398 4.28 15.89 24.62
N ALA A 399 3.73 14.68 24.55
CA ALA A 399 4.08 13.70 23.52
C ALA A 399 3.06 13.59 22.36
N ILE A 400 1.93 14.27 22.44
CA ILE A 400 0.93 14.35 21.38
C ILE A 400 1.33 15.35 20.27
N TRP A 401 2.16 16.35 20.61
CA TRP A 401 2.51 17.43 19.69
C TRP A 401 3.21 16.98 18.40
N PRO A 402 4.14 15.99 18.39
CA PRO A 402 4.70 15.43 17.16
C PRO A 402 3.65 14.80 16.23
N ILE A 403 2.61 14.17 16.80
CA ILE A 403 1.50 13.57 16.04
C ILE A 403 0.67 14.68 15.41
N VAL A 404 0.31 15.70 16.20
CA VAL A 404 -0.43 16.88 15.71
C VAL A 404 0.39 17.59 14.64
N ALA A 405 1.69 17.80 14.85
CA ALA A 405 2.59 18.40 13.89
C ALA A 405 2.72 17.56 12.61
N ALA A 406 2.77 16.23 12.70
CA ALA A 406 2.80 15.35 11.52
C ALA A 406 1.51 15.45 10.68
N PHE A 407 0.34 15.54 11.33
CA PHE A 407 -0.93 15.76 10.65
C PHE A 407 -1.07 17.18 10.10
N CYS A 408 -0.57 18.19 10.81
CA CYS A 408 -0.62 19.59 10.40
C CYS A 408 0.42 19.94 9.32
N ALA A 409 1.59 19.30 9.32
CA ALA A 409 2.67 19.52 8.34
C ALA A 409 2.29 19.06 6.92
N ALA A 410 1.24 18.23 6.78
CA ALA A 410 0.63 17.94 5.49
C ALA A 410 -0.06 19.16 4.85
N TYR A 411 -0.20 20.27 5.58
CA TYR A 411 -0.72 21.54 5.11
C TYR A 411 0.37 22.62 5.22
N PRO A 412 0.75 23.30 4.12
CA PRO A 412 1.71 24.40 4.21
C PRO A 412 1.11 25.52 5.08
N ALA A 413 1.86 25.99 6.09
CA ALA A 413 1.47 27.04 7.04
C ALA A 413 0.90 28.32 6.36
N SER A 414 1.23 28.55 5.09
CA SER A 414 0.63 29.58 4.23
C SER A 414 -0.90 29.51 4.07
N ALA A 415 -1.55 28.40 4.42
CA ALA A 415 -3.00 28.21 4.29
C ALA A 415 -3.81 28.69 5.52
N PHE A 416 -3.14 29.06 6.62
CA PHE A 416 -3.78 29.51 7.87
C PHE A 416 -3.59 31.01 8.14
N ARG A 417 -3.37 31.83 7.11
CA ARG A 417 -3.61 33.28 7.25
C ARG A 417 -5.12 33.50 7.31
N SER A 418 -5.59 33.74 8.53
CA SER A 418 -6.93 34.18 8.85
C SER A 418 -7.40 35.28 7.89
N ARG A 419 -8.47 35.00 7.13
CA ARG A 419 -9.41 36.05 6.74
C ARG A 419 -10.19 36.44 8.00
N SER A 420 -9.58 37.32 8.79
CA SER A 420 -10.26 38.15 9.78
C SER A 420 -10.09 39.57 9.28
N ALA A 421 -11.08 40.00 8.49
CA ALA A 421 -11.49 41.39 8.22
C ALA A 421 -12.38 41.40 6.95
N ARG A 422 -13.59 41.94 7.09
CA ARG A 422 -14.69 42.08 6.11
C ARG A 422 -15.56 40.81 5.98
N ASP A 423 -16.80 40.74 6.43
CA ASP A 423 -17.79 41.74 6.88
C ASP A 423 -18.53 41.26 8.14
#